data_AF-A0A832H2I7-F1
#
_entry.id   AF-A0A832H2I7-F1
#
_cell.length_a   1.000
_cell.length_b   1.000
_cell.length_c   1.000
_cell.angle_alpha   90.00
_cell.angle_beta   90.00
_cell.angle_gamma   90.00
#
_symmetry.space_group_name_H-M   'P 1'
#
loop_
_entity.id
_entity.type
_entity.pdbx_description
1 polymer ?
#
loop_
_entity_poly.entity_id
_entity_poly.type
_entity_poly.pdbx_seq_one_letter_code
_entity_poly.pdbx_strand_id
1 'polypeptide(L)'
;IDTKNNADSVAYQAEKQLKDLGDKVPAADKTRLEEMIQDLRTAIEQENYDRMKSLTNDIQQALMQIGSAVYSQQTGGSTSSGGEDVIDADFIDQK
;
A
#
# COMPACT_ATOMS: atom_id res chain seq x y z
N ILE A 1 8.05 -17.62 -15.00
CA ILE A 1 8.84 -16.38 -15.25
C ILE A 1 7.98 -15.14 -14.98
N ASP A 2 6.82 -15.00 -15.61
CA ASP A 2 5.93 -13.83 -15.44
C ASP A 2 5.58 -13.53 -13.97
N THR A 3 5.10 -14.53 -13.21
CA THR A 3 4.78 -14.37 -11.79
C THR A 3 5.98 -13.94 -10.93
N LYS A 4 7.18 -14.47 -11.22
CA LYS A 4 8.40 -14.14 -10.48
C LYS A 4 8.83 -12.69 -10.74
N ASN A 5 8.79 -12.27 -12.00
CA ASN A 5 9.10 -10.89 -12.40
C ASN A 5 8.08 -9.89 -11.82
N ASN A 6 6.80 -10.26 -11.83
CA ASN A 6 5.75 -9.45 -11.23
C ASN A 6 5.96 -9.31 -9.70
N ALA A 7 6.21 -10.42 -9.01
CA ALA A 7 6.48 -10.44 -7.58
C ALA A 7 7.71 -9.58 -7.22
N ASP A 8 8.81 -9.71 -7.97
CA ASP A 8 10.02 -8.91 -7.73
C ASP A 8 9.77 -7.41 -7.94
N SER A 9 9.06 -7.06 -9.02
CA SER A 9 8.64 -5.69 -9.31
C SER A 9 7.78 -5.12 -8.18
N VAL A 10 6.83 -5.90 -7.66
CA VAL A 10 5.94 -5.48 -6.56
C VAL A 10 6.72 -5.30 -5.27
N ALA A 11 7.62 -6.22 -4.92
CA ALA A 11 8.48 -6.10 -3.75
C ALA A 11 9.31 -4.80 -3.80
N TYR A 12 9.96 -4.53 -4.93
CA TYR A 12 10.76 -3.32 -5.12
C TYR A 12 9.92 -2.03 -5.03
N GLN A 13 8.75 -2.01 -5.68
CA GLN A 13 7.85 -0.86 -5.65
C GLN A 13 7.32 -0.60 -4.24
N ALA A 14 6.96 -1.65 -3.50
CA ALA A 14 6.48 -1.53 -2.13
C ALA A 14 7.55 -1.00 -1.18
N GLU A 15 8.79 -1.49 -1.27
CA GLU A 15 9.92 -0.96 -0.49
C GLU A 15 10.17 0.51 -0.78
N LYS A 16 10.10 0.89 -2.07
CA LYS A 16 10.27 2.28 -2.48
C LYS A 16 9.17 3.16 -1.89
N GLN A 17 7.90 2.78 -2.05
CA GLN A 17 6.77 3.55 -1.52
C GLN A 17 6.86 3.69 0.01
N LEU A 18 7.23 2.62 0.71
CA LEU A 18 7.39 2.67 2.17
C LEU A 18 8.49 3.64 2.60
N LYS A 19 9.61 3.69 1.85
CA LYS A 19 10.68 4.66 2.07
C LYS A 19 10.23 6.10 1.76
N ASP A 20 9.50 6.29 0.66
CA ASP A 20 9.00 7.60 0.23
C ASP A 20 7.96 8.16 1.22
N LEU A 21 7.13 7.29 1.80
CA LEU A 21 6.14 7.67 2.81
C LEU A 21 6.77 7.85 4.20
N GLY A 22 7.86 7.14 4.50
CA GLY A 22 8.69 7.35 5.68
C GLY A 22 7.89 7.36 6.99
N ASP A 23 8.05 8.42 7.78
CA ASP A 23 7.41 8.59 9.09
C ASP A 23 5.89 8.87 9.01
N LYS A 24 5.33 9.04 7.81
CA LYS A 24 3.87 9.19 7.64
C LYS A 24 3.14 7.86 7.81
N VAL A 25 3.84 6.73 7.63
CA VAL A 25 3.26 5.40 7.79
C VAL A 25 3.25 5.01 9.27
N PRO A 26 2.11 4.57 9.83
CA PRO A 26 2.07 4.02 11.17
C PRO A 26 3.08 2.88 11.33
N ALA A 27 3.80 2.83 12.46
CA ALA A 27 4.85 1.84 12.69
C ALA A 27 4.37 0.39 12.52
N ALA A 28 3.14 0.09 12.95
CA ALA A 28 2.54 -1.23 12.80
C ALA A 28 2.35 -1.62 11.32
N ASP A 29 1.86 -0.69 10.48
CA ASP A 29 1.65 -0.94 9.06
C ASP A 29 2.98 -1.02 8.31
N LYS A 30 3.95 -0.20 8.71
CA LYS A 30 5.33 -0.25 8.18
C LYS A 30 5.95 -1.62 8.42
N THR A 31 5.96 -2.09 9.66
CA THR A 31 6.52 -3.41 10.01
C THR A 31 5.81 -4.53 9.26
N ARG A 32 4.47 -4.50 9.23
CA ARG A 32 3.68 -5.50 8.51
C ARG A 32 4.03 -5.55 7.02
N LEU A 33 4.19 -4.38 6.38
CA LEU A 33 4.55 -4.30 4.97
C LEU A 33 5.98 -4.81 4.72
N GLU A 34 6.94 -4.45 5.58
CA GLU A 34 8.31 -4.96 5.51
C GLU A 34 8.37 -6.49 5.60
N GLU A 35 7.62 -7.09 6.53
CA GLU A 35 7.52 -8.55 6.67
C GLU A 35 6.95 -9.20 5.41
N MET A 36 5.84 -8.68 4.86
CA MET A 36 5.24 -9.22 3.63
C MET A 36 6.18 -9.13 2.43
N ILE A 37 6.96 -8.05 2.32
CA ILE A 37 7.98 -7.88 1.27
C ILE A 37 9.09 -8.93 1.42
N GLN A 38 9.58 -9.16 2.65
CA GLN A 38 10.60 -10.18 2.91
C GLN A 38 10.07 -11.57 2.56
N ASP A 39 8.86 -11.91 3.01
CA ASP A 39 8.19 -13.17 2.66
C ASP A 39 8.05 -13.34 1.15
N LEU A 40 7.77 -12.26 0.41
CA LEU A 40 7.63 -12.31 -1.04
C LEU A 40 8.97 -12.62 -1.71
N ARG A 41 10.06 -12.01 -1.22
CA ARG A 41 11.42 -12.29 -1.67
C ARG A 41 11.80 -13.75 -1.38
N THR A 42 11.49 -14.27 -0.19
CA THR A 42 11.70 -15.69 0.13
C THR A 42 10.86 -16.61 -0.76
N ALA A 43 9.60 -16.27 -1.04
CA ALA A 43 8.76 -17.05 -1.95
C ALA A 43 9.33 -17.09 -3.38
N ILE A 44 9.89 -15.97 -3.86
CA ILE A 44 10.59 -15.86 -5.16
C ILE A 44 11.82 -16.78 -5.22
N GLU A 45 12.60 -16.84 -4.14
CA GLU A 45 13.78 -17.72 -4.03
C GLU A 45 13.40 -19.20 -3.98
N GLN A 46 12.33 -19.53 -3.27
CA GLN A 46 11.80 -20.89 -3.16
C GLN A 46 10.95 -21.33 -4.36
N GLU A 47 10.77 -20.44 -5.35
CA GLU A 47 9.88 -20.66 -6.50
C GLU A 47 8.44 -21.05 -6.09
N ASN A 48 7.95 -20.53 -4.96
CA ASN A 48 6.61 -20.79 -4.45
C ASN A 48 5.58 -19.86 -5.11
N TYR A 49 5.07 -20.27 -6.27
CA TYR A 49 4.20 -19.45 -7.11
C TYR A 49 2.85 -19.10 -6.47
N ASP A 50 2.27 -20.00 -5.68
CA ASP A 50 1.03 -19.71 -4.95
C ASP A 50 1.25 -18.63 -3.90
N ARG A 51 2.36 -18.73 -3.15
CA ARG A 51 2.65 -17.73 -2.13
C ARG A 51 3.05 -16.39 -2.74
N MET A 52 3.79 -16.38 -3.86
CA MET A 52 4.04 -15.15 -4.62
C MET A 52 2.75 -14.43 -5.02
N LYS A 53 1.78 -15.15 -5.58
CA LYS A 53 0.50 -14.55 -6.01
C LYS A 53 -0.28 -13.98 -4.82
N SER A 54 -0.36 -14.72 -3.73
CA SER A 54 -1.05 -14.29 -2.51
C SER A 54 -0.39 -13.04 -1.93
N LEU A 55 0.93 -13.07 -1.71
CA LEU A 55 1.67 -11.95 -1.15
C LEU A 55 1.64 -10.71 -2.04
N THR A 56 1.74 -10.86 -3.36
CA THR A 56 1.56 -9.74 -4.29
C THR A 56 0.23 -9.05 -4.07
N ASN A 57 -0.86 -9.80 -3.92
CA ASN A 57 -2.18 -9.22 -3.65
C ASN A 57 -2.22 -8.55 -2.27
N ASP A 58 -1.71 -9.23 -1.24
CA ASP A 58 -1.69 -8.75 0.15
C ASP A 58 -0.92 -7.42 0.27
N ILE A 59 0.24 -7.33 -0.40
CA ILE A 59 1.07 -6.11 -0.44
C ILE A 59 0.32 -4.97 -1.14
N GLN A 60 -0.31 -5.22 -2.28
CA GLN A 60 -1.09 -4.20 -2.99
C GLN A 60 -2.23 -3.66 -2.13
N GLN A 61 -2.97 -4.53 -1.44
CA GLN A 61 -4.04 -4.13 -0.52
C GLN A 61 -3.49 -3.31 0.66
N ALA A 62 -2.37 -3.74 1.25
CA ALA A 62 -1.74 -3.02 2.34
C ALA A 62 -1.25 -1.62 1.92
N LEU A 63 -0.69 -1.48 0.72
CA LEU A 63 -0.29 -0.19 0.18
C LEU A 63 -1.49 0.75 -0.03
N MET A 64 -2.63 0.23 -0.49
CA MET A 64 -3.86 1.03 -0.60
C MET A 64 -4.36 1.50 0.78
N GLN A 65 -4.35 0.61 1.78
CA GLN A 65 -4.73 0.94 3.16
C GLN A 65 -3.81 2.02 3.76
N ILE A 66 -2.50 1.86 3.61
CA ILE A 66 -1.49 2.83 4.05
C ILE A 66 -1.69 4.17 3.35
N GLY A 67 -1.86 4.17 2.02
CA GLY A 67 -2.09 5.39 1.25
C GLY A 67 -3.32 6.16 1.74
N SER A 68 -4.42 5.44 2.02
CA SER A 68 -5.63 6.04 2.60
C SER A 68 -5.38 6.60 4.00
N ALA A 69 -4.70 5.86 4.87
CA ALA A 69 -4.41 6.30 6.24
C ALA A 69 -3.52 7.56 6.26
N VAL A 70 -2.48 7.59 5.41
CA VAL A 70 -1.59 8.74 5.26
C VAL A 70 -2.34 9.97 4.74
N TYR A 71 -3.22 9.79 3.74
CA TYR A 71 -4.02 10.88 3.20
C TYR A 71 -5.02 11.43 4.21
N SER A 72 -5.72 10.55 4.95
CA SER A 72 -6.63 10.94 6.03
C SER A 72 -5.91 11.64 7.20
N GLN A 73 -4.67 11.28 7.49
CA GLN A 73 -3.86 11.98 8.48
C GLN A 73 -3.44 13.38 7.98
N GLN A 74 -3.24 13.56 6.68
CA GLN A 74 -2.93 14.85 6.08
C GLN A 74 -4.14 15.80 6.11
N THR A 75 -5.37 15.29 5.96
CA THR A 75 -6.60 16.10 6.07
C THR A 75 -7.02 16.35 7.52
N GLY A 76 -6.62 15.52 8.48
CA GLY A 76 -6.83 15.73 9.93
C GLY A 76 -5.81 16.64 10.62
N GLY A 77 -4.76 17.08 9.93
CA GLY A 77 -3.64 17.85 10.47
C GLY A 77 -3.74 19.38 10.37
N SER A 78 -4.84 19.92 9.84
CA SER A 78 -5.04 21.36 9.68
C SER A 78 -6.33 21.83 10.36
N THR A 79 -6.30 21.95 11.68
CA THR A 79 -7.13 22.97 12.34
C THR A 79 -6.37 24.31 12.29
N SER A 80 -6.56 25.04 11.21
CA SER A 80 -6.54 26.51 11.19
C SER A 80 -7.17 27.04 9.90
N SER A 81 -8.39 27.54 10.07
CA SER A 81 -9.12 28.48 9.21
C SER A 81 -9.35 28.14 7.74
N GLY A 82 -10.59 27.74 7.46
CA GLY A 82 -11.37 28.33 6.38
C GLY A 82 -11.51 27.49 5.12
N GLY A 83 -12.76 27.14 4.81
CA GLY A 83 -13.22 26.88 3.45
C GLY A 83 -13.38 25.40 3.13
N GLU A 84 -14.63 25.05 2.84
CA GLU A 84 -15.06 23.82 2.19
C GLU A 84 -14.07 23.26 1.17
N ASP A 85 -13.73 21.97 1.30
CA ASP A 85 -13.66 21.12 0.12
C ASP A 85 -14.12 19.71 0.47
N VAL A 86 -14.88 19.18 -0.46
CA VAL A 86 -16.01 18.31 -0.27
C VAL A 86 -15.60 16.87 -0.49
N ILE A 87 -16.19 15.99 0.31
CA ILE A 87 -16.34 14.60 -0.06
C ILE A 87 -17.33 14.61 -1.23
N ASP A 88 -16.84 14.64 -2.47
CA ASP A 88 -17.63 14.34 -3.67
C ASP A 88 -17.91 12.83 -3.69
N ALA A 89 -18.75 12.42 -2.74
CA ALA A 89 -19.51 11.19 -2.79
C ALA A 89 -20.96 11.54 -3.13
N ASP A 90 -21.21 12.04 -4.35
CA ASP A 90 -22.54 12.01 -4.95
C ASP A 90 -22.47 12.18 -6.48
N PHE A 91 -22.70 11.10 -7.24
CA PHE A 91 -23.61 11.04 -8.40
C PHE A 91 -23.42 9.70 -9.15
N ILE A 92 -23.89 8.61 -8.55
CA ILE A 92 -24.42 7.49 -9.35
C ILE A 92 -25.87 7.88 -9.66
N ASP A 93 -26.06 8.67 -10.72
CA ASP A 93 -27.37 8.85 -11.29
C ASP A 93 -27.61 7.77 -12.35
N GLN A 94 -28.76 7.15 -12.17
CA GLN A 94 -29.24 5.95 -12.80
C GLN A 94 -30.11 6.35 -14.00
N LYS A 95 -29.69 6.11 -15.24
CA LYS A 95 -30.60 5.71 -16.34
C LYS A 95 -29.91 5.12 -17.55
#